data_AF-A0A2S8R8Z0-F1
#
_entry.id   AF-A0A2S8R8Z0-F1
#
_cell.length_a   1.000
_cell.length_b   1.000
_cell.length_c   1.000
_cell.angle_alpha   90.00
_cell.angle_beta   90.00
_cell.angle_gamma   90.00
#
_symmetry.space_group_name_H-M   'P 1'
#
loop_
_entity.id
_entity.type
_entity.pdbx_description
1 polymer ?
#
loop_
_entity_poly.entity_id
_entity_poly.type
_entity_poly.pdbx_seq_one_letter_code
_entity_poly.pdbx_strand_id
1 'polypeptide(L)'
;MRKILILMIVIGVIFTGCGFDGDVSGKLKSPDYGENDVKPLSNGEGGNTEGALEDELYDAFLELINNGQKPSEIIKFIDREIKNVTDTTADNMVLALEEVQNIYEGYYQQKIFDSEFIEKIGWDFTNNQEIVDKVKGTGLEELVREIANGGYKFISREGTVYPVVDYSFLKKYSDFVSDKVAGYISIKSQQSDNPVAIDGALAVSWADLEERLLELEDYMEKHSDFPLIEQLDSIYYNYMVLYLAGADNTPAYSYDTKKYKDEVLKKIREMTKAHEDTKTADIANDFLDIIKKDNYTFTNNAEEFINNLREKSFNNKMKNIYTKDIFTKLLPEKPGYRWLYHGFAEYSHEMKLNDIVTDKGVVKYFITGDVGDPSDGESRLSPEHFNIDIVYSIEDGALIQRKNEKRMMDSEFDNLELIRAPLTKGNKWGQGVIDKLGEYRYINCEITDINEVAGAKVYTVEYREDSGYYEIRMIEEGVGVVSFTKLWQSGEGDFEIGYSLGKEFSGYKEGL
;
A
#
# COMPACT_ATOMS: atom_id res chain seq x y z
N MET A 1 29.59 -4.46 15.22
CA MET A 1 28.89 -3.48 14.37
C MET A 1 27.64 -4.16 13.86
N ARG A 2 26.51 -4.02 14.57
CA ARG A 2 25.21 -4.53 14.14
C ARG A 2 24.71 -3.56 13.06
N LYS A 3 24.51 -4.06 11.84
CA LYS A 3 23.88 -3.31 10.75
C LYS A 3 22.44 -2.99 11.20
N ILE A 4 22.14 -1.72 11.44
CA ILE A 4 20.77 -1.25 11.57
C ILE A 4 20.24 -1.16 10.14
N LEU A 5 19.37 -2.10 9.76
CA LEU A 5 18.56 -1.98 8.56
C LEU A 5 17.61 -0.78 8.81
N ILE A 6 17.88 0.35 8.16
CA ILE A 6 16.87 1.41 8.06
C ILE A 6 15.95 0.98 6.92
N LEU A 7 14.90 0.26 7.29
CA LEU A 7 13.83 -0.13 6.40
C LEU A 7 12.94 1.12 6.21
N MET A 8 13.19 1.92 5.17
CA MET A 8 12.22 2.94 4.74
C MET A 8 11.07 2.23 4.04
N ILE A 9 10.12 1.73 4.83
CA ILE A 9 8.82 1.26 4.35
C ILE A 9 8.01 2.49 3.91
N VAL A 10 7.68 2.53 2.63
CA VAL A 10 6.55 3.33 2.15
C VAL A 10 5.27 2.62 2.61
N ILE A 11 4.39 3.40 3.26
CA ILE A 11 3.07 3.08 3.83
C ILE A 11 3.09 2.49 5.25
N GLY A 12 2.71 3.36 6.19
CA GLY A 12 2.73 3.14 7.64
C GLY A 12 3.32 4.38 8.30
N VAL A 13 2.51 5.41 8.47
CA VAL A 13 2.85 6.72 9.04
C VAL A 13 3.37 6.58 10.48
N ILE A 14 4.62 6.13 10.65
CA ILE A 14 5.44 6.21 11.88
C ILE A 14 6.92 6.14 11.45
N PHE A 15 7.49 7.25 10.97
CA PHE A 15 8.93 7.47 11.10
C PHE A 15 9.18 8.48 12.21
N THR A 16 9.83 7.97 13.24
CA THR A 16 10.39 8.70 14.36
C THR A 16 11.59 9.51 13.89
N GLY A 17 11.56 10.83 14.04
CA GLY A 17 12.77 11.64 14.12
C GLY A 17 12.90 12.81 13.16
N CYS A 18 12.11 13.86 13.37
CA CYS A 18 12.53 15.27 13.31
C CYS A 18 11.45 16.10 14.02
N GLY A 19 11.74 16.55 15.25
CA GLY A 19 10.75 17.17 16.13
C GLY A 19 10.04 18.36 15.48
N PHE A 20 8.73 18.38 15.61
CA PHE A 20 7.93 19.57 15.40
C PHE A 20 7.90 20.40 16.67
N ASP A 21 8.30 21.66 16.57
CA ASP A 21 7.86 22.66 17.54
C ASP A 21 6.38 23.03 17.21
N GLY A 22 5.42 22.47 17.95
CA GLY A 22 4.02 22.93 17.95
C GLY A 22 2.94 21.84 18.15
N ASP A 23 1.79 22.23 18.71
CA ASP A 23 0.60 21.36 18.78
C ASP A 23 -0.03 21.22 17.38
N VAL A 24 0.13 20.05 16.77
CA VAL A 24 -0.43 19.72 15.44
C VAL A 24 -1.72 18.89 15.52
N SER A 25 -2.24 18.61 16.73
CA SER A 25 -3.43 17.76 16.90
C SER A 25 -4.67 18.33 16.18
N GLY A 26 -4.83 19.66 16.19
CA GLY A 26 -5.90 20.35 15.46
C GLY A 26 -5.77 20.28 13.93
N LYS A 27 -4.55 20.08 13.41
CA LYS A 27 -4.25 20.09 11.97
C LYS A 27 -4.48 18.74 11.28
N LEU A 28 -4.81 17.71 12.06
CA LEU A 28 -5.12 16.36 11.56
C LEU A 28 -6.62 16.13 11.42
N LYS A 29 -7.46 16.99 12.01
CA LYS A 29 -8.90 16.79 11.99
C LYS A 29 -9.48 17.00 10.60
N SER A 30 -10.40 16.13 10.22
CA SER A 30 -11.22 16.33 9.04
C SER A 30 -12.08 17.60 9.16
N PRO A 31 -12.54 18.15 8.04
CA PRO A 31 -13.57 19.19 8.04
C PRO A 31 -14.81 18.76 8.85
N ASP A 32 -15.51 19.73 9.42
CA ASP A 32 -16.81 19.46 10.02
C ASP A 32 -17.83 19.16 8.92
N TYR A 33 -18.20 17.88 8.80
CA TYR A 33 -19.17 17.41 7.83
C TYR A 33 -20.62 17.50 8.33
N GLY A 34 -20.84 18.02 9.54
CA GLY A 34 -22.11 17.93 10.26
C GLY A 34 -22.36 16.50 10.77
N GLU A 35 -22.97 16.38 11.95
CA GLU A 35 -23.49 15.08 12.40
C GLU A 35 -24.65 14.69 11.48
N ASN A 36 -24.37 13.92 10.44
CA ASN A 36 -25.38 13.00 9.94
C ASN A 36 -25.62 12.02 11.08
N ASP A 37 -26.72 12.23 11.80
CA ASP A 37 -27.20 11.41 12.90
C ASP A 37 -26.94 9.93 12.58
N VAL A 38 -25.98 9.33 13.29
CA VAL A 38 -25.76 7.89 13.30
C VAL A 38 -27.06 7.26 13.80
N LYS A 39 -27.91 6.81 12.88
CA LYS A 39 -29.02 5.94 13.21
C LYS A 39 -28.55 4.50 13.11
N PRO A 40 -28.86 3.64 14.09
CA PRO A 40 -28.71 2.20 13.90
C PRO A 40 -29.55 1.77 12.68
N LEU A 41 -29.00 0.88 11.87
CA LEU A 41 -29.71 0.30 10.73
C LEU A 41 -31.12 -0.15 11.12
N SER A 42 -32.08 0.37 10.37
CA SER A 42 -33.37 -0.28 10.18
C SER A 42 -33.11 -1.68 9.64
N ASN A 43 -33.74 -2.69 10.24
CA ASN A 43 -33.74 -4.06 9.72
C ASN A 43 -34.12 -4.07 8.23
N GLY A 44 -33.13 -4.26 7.37
CA GLY A 44 -33.21 -4.96 6.08
C GLY A 44 -34.44 -4.77 5.19
N GLU A 45 -34.88 -3.54 4.92
CA GLU A 45 -35.82 -3.27 3.82
C GLU A 45 -35.48 -1.94 3.12
N GLY A 46 -34.54 -1.99 2.17
CA GLY A 46 -34.28 -0.92 1.19
C GLY A 46 -33.09 -1.30 0.28
N GLY A 47 -33.19 -1.43 -1.04
CA GLY A 47 -34.30 -1.20 -1.97
C GLY A 47 -34.75 -2.46 -2.74
N ASN A 48 -36.02 -2.47 -3.16
CA ASN A 48 -36.54 -3.41 -4.15
C ASN A 48 -36.01 -3.00 -5.53
N THR A 49 -34.77 -3.35 -5.85
CA THR A 49 -34.24 -3.29 -7.21
C THR A 49 -34.23 -4.72 -7.76
N GLU A 50 -34.79 -4.93 -8.96
CA GLU A 50 -34.68 -6.25 -9.61
C GLU A 50 -33.19 -6.58 -9.77
N GLY A 51 -32.74 -7.76 -9.33
CA GLY A 51 -31.29 -8.07 -9.23
C GLY A 51 -30.48 -7.81 -10.51
N ALA A 52 -31.09 -7.93 -11.69
CA ALA A 52 -30.44 -7.60 -12.96
C ALA A 52 -30.05 -6.12 -13.11
N LEU A 53 -30.84 -5.18 -12.59
CA LEU A 53 -30.53 -3.74 -12.61
C LEU A 53 -29.39 -3.39 -11.66
N GLU A 54 -29.29 -4.10 -10.53
CA GLU A 54 -28.19 -3.92 -9.57
C GLU A 54 -26.87 -4.47 -10.12
N ASP A 55 -26.90 -5.64 -10.76
CA ASP A 55 -25.74 -6.23 -11.42
C ASP A 55 -25.18 -5.29 -12.51
N GLU A 56 -26.05 -4.71 -13.36
CA GLU A 56 -25.65 -3.73 -14.38
C GLU A 56 -25.00 -2.47 -13.77
N LEU A 57 -25.53 -1.98 -12.63
CA LEU A 57 -24.96 -0.82 -11.93
C LEU A 57 -23.60 -1.14 -11.33
N TYR A 58 -23.45 -2.32 -10.74
CA TYR A 58 -22.20 -2.73 -10.12
C TYR A 58 -21.12 -3.03 -11.18
N ASP A 59 -21.48 -3.62 -12.31
CA ASP A 59 -20.57 -3.81 -13.44
C ASP A 59 -20.09 -2.46 -14.00
N ALA A 60 -21.01 -1.50 -14.18
CA ALA A 60 -20.64 -0.15 -14.60
C ALA A 60 -19.71 0.55 -13.58
N PHE A 61 -19.92 0.32 -12.29
CA PHE A 61 -19.04 0.81 -11.22
C PHE A 61 -17.63 0.20 -11.32
N LEU A 62 -17.52 -1.12 -11.45
CA LEU A 62 -16.23 -1.80 -11.61
C LEU A 62 -15.51 -1.37 -12.89
N GLU A 63 -16.25 -1.10 -13.97
CA GLU A 63 -15.67 -0.56 -15.20
C GLU A 63 -14.99 0.80 -14.99
N LEU A 64 -15.57 1.69 -14.16
CA LEU A 64 -14.92 2.96 -13.82
C LEU A 64 -13.57 2.73 -13.14
N ILE A 65 -13.52 1.83 -12.15
CA ILE A 65 -12.29 1.48 -11.43
C ILE A 65 -11.25 0.88 -12.39
N ASN A 66 -11.68 -0.09 -13.18
CA ASN A 66 -10.82 -0.85 -14.09
C ASN A 66 -10.32 -0.03 -15.29
N ASN A 67 -10.93 1.14 -15.53
CA ASN A 67 -10.47 2.13 -16.50
C ASN A 67 -9.63 3.24 -15.87
N GLY A 68 -9.27 3.11 -14.59
CA GLY A 68 -8.43 4.07 -13.88
C GLY A 68 -9.10 5.43 -13.69
N GLN A 69 -10.41 5.45 -13.45
CA GLN A 69 -11.10 6.70 -13.11
C GLN A 69 -10.64 7.22 -11.74
N LYS A 70 -10.60 8.55 -11.63
CA LYS A 70 -10.16 9.24 -10.41
C LYS A 70 -11.17 9.03 -9.27
N PRO A 71 -10.71 9.07 -7.99
CA PRO A 71 -11.60 8.95 -6.83
C PRO A 71 -12.81 9.89 -6.87
N SER A 72 -12.64 11.12 -7.38
CA SER A 72 -13.72 12.10 -7.49
C SER A 72 -14.83 11.70 -8.48
N GLU A 73 -14.52 10.97 -9.55
CA GLU A 73 -15.52 10.45 -10.48
C GLU A 73 -16.22 9.22 -9.91
N ILE A 74 -15.49 8.37 -9.18
CA ILE A 74 -16.05 7.23 -8.46
C ILE A 74 -17.04 7.70 -7.39
N ILE A 75 -16.67 8.71 -6.60
CA ILE A 75 -17.55 9.33 -5.60
C ILE A 75 -18.83 9.88 -6.23
N LYS A 76 -18.75 10.56 -7.39
CA LYS A 76 -19.95 11.04 -8.09
C LYS A 76 -20.89 9.91 -8.50
N PHE A 77 -20.35 8.75 -8.90
CA PHE A 77 -21.15 7.58 -9.20
C PHE A 77 -21.83 7.05 -7.95
N ILE A 78 -21.06 6.83 -6.86
CA ILE A 78 -21.59 6.33 -5.59
C ILE A 78 -22.67 7.27 -5.05
N ASP A 79 -22.43 8.59 -5.00
CA ASP A 79 -23.40 9.59 -4.52
C ASP A 79 -24.74 9.54 -5.28
N ARG A 80 -24.70 9.17 -6.56
CA ARG A 80 -25.90 9.07 -7.41
C ARG A 80 -26.64 7.75 -7.21
N GLU A 81 -25.91 6.64 -7.10
CA GLU A 81 -26.45 5.28 -7.23
C GLU A 81 -26.55 4.49 -5.93
N ILE A 82 -25.83 4.85 -4.86
CA ILE A 82 -25.73 4.01 -3.64
C ILE A 82 -27.08 3.70 -2.98
N LYS A 83 -28.07 4.59 -3.10
CA LYS A 83 -29.43 4.39 -2.58
C LYS A 83 -30.27 3.38 -3.40
N ASN A 84 -29.80 3.01 -4.59
CA ASN A 84 -30.50 2.14 -5.53
C ASN A 84 -30.00 0.69 -5.47
N VAL A 85 -29.02 0.39 -4.63
CA VAL A 85 -28.41 -0.94 -4.48
C VAL A 85 -28.64 -1.51 -3.08
N THR A 86 -28.37 -2.79 -2.88
CA THR A 86 -28.39 -3.41 -1.56
C THR A 86 -27.24 -2.92 -0.68
N ASP A 87 -27.36 -3.14 0.63
CA ASP A 87 -26.28 -2.89 1.60
C ASP A 87 -24.97 -3.60 1.22
N THR A 88 -25.07 -4.82 0.70
CA THR A 88 -23.92 -5.64 0.29
C THR A 88 -23.20 -5.03 -0.92
N THR A 89 -23.94 -4.52 -1.90
CA THR A 89 -23.34 -3.83 -3.04
C THR A 89 -22.80 -2.46 -2.63
N ALA A 90 -23.49 -1.73 -1.75
CA ALA A 90 -23.00 -0.48 -1.19
C ALA A 90 -21.69 -0.68 -0.39
N ASP A 91 -21.60 -1.74 0.43
CA ASP A 91 -20.38 -2.16 1.12
C ASP A 91 -19.22 -2.30 0.13
N ASN A 92 -19.43 -3.07 -0.94
CA ASN A 92 -18.41 -3.30 -1.96
C ASN A 92 -18.02 -2.00 -2.67
N MET A 93 -18.97 -1.12 -2.97
CA MET A 93 -18.69 0.18 -3.61
C MET A 93 -17.84 1.09 -2.73
N VAL A 94 -18.14 1.17 -1.43
CA VAL A 94 -17.40 2.02 -0.49
C VAL A 94 -16.01 1.47 -0.19
N LEU A 95 -15.86 0.15 -0.03
CA LEU A 95 -14.55 -0.49 0.15
C LEU A 95 -13.68 -0.39 -1.11
N ALA A 96 -14.28 -0.52 -2.29
CA ALA A 96 -13.57 -0.31 -3.55
C ALA A 96 -13.12 1.14 -3.73
N LEU A 97 -13.93 2.11 -3.31
CA LEU A 97 -13.51 3.52 -3.26
C LEU A 97 -12.30 3.72 -2.36
N GLU A 98 -12.29 3.15 -1.15
CA GLU A 98 -11.14 3.23 -0.23
C GLU A 98 -9.88 2.64 -0.88
N GLU A 99 -9.98 1.49 -1.54
CA GLU A 99 -8.87 0.85 -2.26
C GLU A 99 -8.29 1.78 -3.35
N VAL A 100 -9.16 2.40 -4.15
CA VAL A 100 -8.74 3.38 -5.17
C VAL A 100 -8.17 4.64 -4.53
N GLN A 101 -8.72 5.11 -3.41
CA GLN A 101 -8.19 6.27 -2.70
C GLN A 101 -6.77 6.02 -2.18
N ASN A 102 -6.49 4.83 -1.64
CA ASN A 102 -5.14 4.45 -1.23
C ASN A 102 -4.16 4.40 -2.41
N ILE A 103 -4.58 3.91 -3.58
CA ILE A 103 -3.76 3.95 -4.81
C ILE A 103 -3.41 5.40 -5.21
N TYR A 104 -4.40 6.29 -5.20
CA TYR A 104 -4.23 7.67 -5.63
C TYR A 104 -3.54 8.56 -4.57
N GLU A 105 -3.43 8.13 -3.31
CA GLU A 105 -2.76 8.87 -2.25
C GLU A 105 -1.29 9.18 -2.62
N GLY A 106 -0.53 8.15 -3.00
CA GLY A 106 0.87 8.30 -3.44
C GLY A 106 1.01 9.14 -4.70
N TYR A 107 0.09 8.97 -5.65
CA TYR A 107 0.05 9.78 -6.88
C TYR A 107 -0.16 11.27 -6.58
N TYR A 108 -1.15 11.61 -5.74
CA TYR A 108 -1.43 12.99 -5.38
C TYR A 108 -0.32 13.60 -4.51
N GLN A 109 0.28 12.82 -3.62
CA GLN A 109 1.46 13.24 -2.88
C GLN A 109 2.58 13.68 -3.83
N GLN A 110 2.91 12.86 -4.84
CA GLN A 110 3.96 13.22 -5.79
C GLN A 110 3.57 14.43 -6.65
N LYS A 111 2.30 14.58 -7.03
CA LYS A 111 1.83 15.79 -7.73
C LYS A 111 1.97 17.05 -6.89
N ILE A 112 1.72 16.98 -5.59
CA ILE A 112 1.97 18.12 -4.68
C ILE A 112 3.47 18.39 -4.60
N PHE A 113 4.31 17.37 -4.43
CA PHE A 113 5.76 17.52 -4.27
C PHE A 113 6.46 18.06 -5.53
N ASP A 114 6.01 17.65 -6.72
CA ASP A 114 6.52 18.17 -8.00
C ASP A 114 6.02 19.57 -8.33
N SER A 115 5.11 20.13 -7.52
CA SER A 115 4.49 21.43 -7.77
C SER A 115 5.01 22.53 -6.84
N GLU A 116 4.68 23.77 -7.17
CA GLU A 116 4.92 24.97 -6.34
C GLU A 116 3.95 25.09 -5.14
N PHE A 117 3.36 23.99 -4.67
CA PHE A 117 2.35 24.00 -3.60
C PHE A 117 2.86 24.66 -2.32
N ILE A 118 4.02 24.23 -1.83
CA ILE A 118 4.60 24.76 -0.59
C ILE A 118 4.95 26.24 -0.75
N GLU A 119 5.47 26.64 -1.91
CA GLU A 119 5.85 28.03 -2.19
C GLU A 119 4.63 28.97 -2.25
N LYS A 120 3.51 28.50 -2.81
CA LYS A 120 2.29 29.32 -3.00
C LYS A 120 1.33 29.29 -1.82
N ILE A 121 1.17 28.13 -1.18
CA ILE A 121 0.14 27.87 -0.18
C ILE A 121 0.72 27.84 1.22
N GLY A 122 1.99 27.42 1.35
CA GLY A 122 2.61 27.09 2.61
C GLY A 122 2.13 25.74 3.17
N TRP A 123 2.72 25.37 4.31
CA TRP A 123 2.38 24.16 5.06
C TRP A 123 1.57 24.46 6.33
N ASP A 124 1.37 25.74 6.66
CA ASP A 124 0.55 26.13 7.81
C ASP A 124 -0.89 26.43 7.38
N PHE A 125 -1.80 25.55 7.78
CA PHE A 125 -3.24 25.65 7.57
C PHE A 125 -3.99 24.93 8.68
N THR A 126 -5.27 25.26 8.83
CA THR A 126 -6.13 24.74 9.90
C THR A 126 -7.10 23.66 9.40
N ASN A 127 -7.50 23.72 8.12
CA ASN A 127 -8.43 22.78 7.51
C ASN A 127 -8.35 22.83 5.97
N ASN A 128 -9.01 21.88 5.30
CA ASN A 128 -9.07 21.82 3.83
C ASN A 128 -9.65 23.08 3.18
N GLN A 129 -10.66 23.70 3.80
CA GLN A 129 -11.33 24.87 3.22
C GLN A 129 -10.37 26.06 3.07
N GLU A 130 -9.48 26.24 4.04
CA GLU A 130 -8.42 27.25 3.98
C GLU A 130 -7.50 27.04 2.76
N ILE A 131 -7.12 25.79 2.46
CA ILE A 131 -6.31 25.45 1.29
C ILE A 131 -7.09 25.74 0.01
N VAL A 132 -8.35 25.29 -0.09
CA VAL A 132 -9.22 25.54 -1.24
C VAL A 132 -9.38 27.04 -1.51
N ASP A 133 -9.39 27.87 -0.47
CA ASP A 133 -9.46 29.32 -0.61
C ASP A 133 -8.13 29.94 -1.05
N LYS A 134 -6.99 29.47 -0.51
CA LYS A 134 -5.64 29.97 -0.87
C LYS A 134 -5.26 29.66 -2.33
N VAL A 135 -5.74 28.55 -2.89
CA VAL A 135 -5.40 28.15 -4.27
C VAL A 135 -6.20 28.88 -5.35
N LYS A 136 -7.24 29.65 -5.00
CA LYS A 136 -8.09 30.34 -5.98
C LYS A 136 -7.28 31.25 -6.90
N GLY A 137 -7.42 31.06 -8.21
CA GLY A 137 -6.69 31.85 -9.22
C GLY A 137 -5.21 31.48 -9.37
N THR A 138 -4.75 30.41 -8.72
CA THR A 138 -3.42 29.81 -8.94
C THR A 138 -3.50 28.65 -9.94
N GLY A 139 -2.36 28.19 -10.44
CA GLY A 139 -2.29 26.96 -11.27
C GLY A 139 -2.61 25.66 -10.51
N LEU A 140 -2.80 25.72 -9.18
CA LEU A 140 -3.06 24.57 -8.32
C LEU A 140 -4.54 24.35 -8.01
N GLU A 141 -5.42 25.26 -8.45
CA GLU A 141 -6.85 25.22 -8.09
C GLU A 141 -7.52 23.93 -8.53
N GLU A 142 -7.25 23.45 -9.74
CA GLU A 142 -7.82 22.21 -10.26
C GLU A 142 -7.33 20.98 -9.49
N LEU A 143 -6.02 20.89 -9.25
CA LEU A 143 -5.41 19.79 -8.49
C LEU A 143 -6.00 19.68 -7.08
N VAL A 144 -6.07 20.80 -6.36
CA VAL A 144 -6.60 20.82 -4.99
C VAL A 144 -8.09 20.50 -4.94
N ARG A 145 -8.88 21.02 -5.89
CA ARG A 145 -10.31 20.66 -5.98
C ARG A 145 -10.49 19.18 -6.30
N GLU A 146 -9.67 18.62 -7.18
CA GLU A 146 -9.70 17.20 -7.50
C GLU A 146 -9.41 16.34 -6.27
N ILE A 147 -8.34 16.66 -5.53
CA ILE A 147 -7.97 15.97 -4.29
C ILE A 147 -9.09 16.10 -3.24
N ALA A 148 -9.58 17.31 -2.97
CA ALA A 148 -10.65 17.51 -1.99
C ALA A 148 -11.95 16.77 -2.37
N ASN A 149 -12.36 16.83 -3.63
CA ASN A 149 -13.55 16.11 -4.13
C ASN A 149 -13.32 14.60 -4.22
N GLY A 150 -12.06 14.15 -4.22
CA GLY A 150 -11.67 12.75 -4.14
C GLY A 150 -11.77 12.15 -2.74
N GLY A 151 -12.24 12.92 -1.74
CA GLY A 151 -12.39 12.46 -0.36
C GLY A 151 -11.06 12.40 0.40
N TYR A 152 -10.14 13.33 0.10
CA TYR A 152 -8.88 13.48 0.83
C TYR A 152 -8.89 14.72 1.71
N LYS A 153 -8.11 14.66 2.79
CA LYS A 153 -7.72 15.82 3.58
C LYS A 153 -6.24 16.07 3.46
N PHE A 154 -5.89 17.35 3.56
CA PHE A 154 -4.50 17.75 3.59
C PHE A 154 -4.03 17.75 5.04
N ILE A 155 -2.84 17.21 5.29
CA ILE A 155 -2.19 17.28 6.59
C ILE A 155 -0.78 17.83 6.42
N SER A 156 -0.33 18.63 7.38
CA SER A 156 1.03 19.15 7.41
C SER A 156 1.91 18.24 8.25
N ARG A 157 3.00 17.75 7.68
CA ARG A 157 4.06 17.00 8.37
C ARG A 157 5.40 17.32 7.75
N GLU A 158 6.41 17.35 8.59
CA GLU A 158 7.83 17.69 8.35
C GLU A 158 8.09 18.88 7.40
N GLY A 159 7.34 19.97 7.56
CA GLY A 159 7.46 21.17 6.70
C GLY A 159 6.89 20.99 5.29
N THR A 160 6.15 19.90 5.05
CA THR A 160 5.47 19.60 3.79
C THR A 160 4.00 19.24 4.02
N VAL A 161 3.28 18.99 2.92
CA VAL A 161 1.83 18.73 2.91
C VAL A 161 1.55 17.42 2.21
N TYR A 162 0.75 16.58 2.87
CA TYR A 162 0.34 15.28 2.38
C TYR A 162 -1.17 15.27 2.16
N PRO A 163 -1.66 14.79 1.00
CA PRO A 163 -3.04 14.40 0.86
C PRO A 163 -3.18 13.00 1.47
N VAL A 164 -4.08 12.84 2.44
CA VAL A 164 -4.40 11.53 3.03
C VAL A 164 -5.88 11.25 2.93
N VAL A 165 -6.28 9.99 2.86
CA VAL A 165 -7.71 9.63 2.82
C VAL A 165 -8.47 10.24 4.01
N ASP A 166 -9.56 10.94 3.71
CA ASP A 166 -10.47 11.48 4.72
C ASP A 166 -11.55 10.44 5.04
N TYR A 167 -11.25 9.56 6.00
CA TYR A 167 -12.21 8.55 6.45
C TYR A 167 -13.47 9.14 7.09
N SER A 168 -13.41 10.37 7.61
CA SER A 168 -14.59 11.07 8.13
C SER A 168 -15.51 11.53 6.99
N PHE A 169 -14.96 11.90 5.83
CA PHE A 169 -15.75 12.16 4.62
C PHE A 169 -16.57 10.93 4.18
N LEU A 170 -16.00 9.72 4.33
CA LEU A 170 -16.68 8.47 3.96
C LEU A 170 -17.89 8.13 4.86
N LYS A 171 -17.98 8.72 6.07
CA LYS A 171 -19.10 8.48 7.00
C LYS A 171 -20.45 8.94 6.44
N LYS A 172 -20.50 9.76 5.39
CA LYS A 172 -21.75 10.10 4.70
C LYS A 172 -22.48 8.88 4.12
N TYR A 173 -21.79 7.76 3.94
CA TYR A 173 -22.37 6.52 3.44
C TYR A 173 -22.89 5.57 4.53
N SER A 174 -22.77 5.93 5.82
CA SER A 174 -23.08 5.03 6.95
C SER A 174 -24.51 4.47 6.93
N ASP A 175 -25.48 5.23 6.41
CA ASP A 175 -26.88 4.80 6.30
C ASP A 175 -27.15 3.79 5.17
N PHE A 176 -26.19 3.58 4.27
CA PHE A 176 -26.32 2.71 3.09
C PHE A 176 -25.50 1.43 3.20
N VAL A 177 -24.49 1.41 4.06
CA VAL A 177 -23.57 0.28 4.26
C VAL A 177 -23.96 -0.52 5.49
N SER A 178 -23.45 -1.74 5.60
CA SER A 178 -23.64 -2.57 6.80
C SER A 178 -22.93 -1.97 8.02
N ASP A 179 -23.40 -2.36 9.23
CA ASP A 179 -22.73 -2.01 10.50
C ASP A 179 -21.25 -2.41 10.50
N LYS A 180 -20.91 -3.49 9.78
CA LYS A 180 -19.53 -3.96 9.63
C LYS A 180 -18.67 -2.92 8.90
N VAL A 181 -19.08 -2.45 7.72
CA VAL A 181 -18.32 -1.45 6.96
C VAL A 181 -18.36 -0.08 7.63
N ALA A 182 -19.49 0.33 8.22
CA ALA A 182 -19.59 1.56 8.99
C ALA A 182 -18.61 1.56 10.19
N GLY A 183 -18.54 0.44 10.93
CA GLY A 183 -17.59 0.28 12.04
C GLY A 183 -16.13 0.36 11.59
N TYR A 184 -15.78 -0.29 10.47
CA TYR A 184 -14.43 -0.22 9.89
C TYR A 184 -14.05 1.23 9.54
N ILE A 185 -14.92 1.96 8.83
CA ILE A 185 -14.69 3.38 8.48
C ILE A 185 -14.57 4.23 9.74
N SER A 186 -15.36 3.94 10.78
CA SER A 186 -15.30 4.66 12.06
C SER A 186 -13.95 4.50 12.76
N ILE A 187 -13.40 3.27 12.81
CA ILE A 187 -12.07 2.99 13.37
C ILE A 187 -10.99 3.74 12.59
N LYS A 188 -11.04 3.68 11.25
CA LYS A 188 -10.06 4.35 10.38
C LYS A 188 -10.14 5.88 10.51
N SER A 189 -11.35 6.43 10.63
CA SER A 189 -11.62 7.85 10.92
C SER A 189 -11.07 8.25 12.28
N GLN A 190 -11.30 7.47 13.33
CA GLN A 190 -10.79 7.76 14.67
C GLN A 190 -9.26 7.80 14.69
N GLN A 191 -8.60 6.84 14.03
CA GLN A 191 -7.15 6.78 13.92
C GLN A 191 -6.57 7.92 13.07
N SER A 192 -7.26 8.33 11.99
CA SER A 192 -6.81 9.40 11.10
C SER A 192 -6.99 10.79 11.72
N ASP A 193 -8.08 11.02 12.44
CA ASP A 193 -8.45 12.35 12.97
C ASP A 193 -7.91 12.60 14.38
N ASN A 194 -7.78 11.55 15.19
CA ASN A 194 -7.35 11.62 16.57
C ASN A 194 -6.32 10.52 16.87
N PRO A 195 -5.14 10.52 16.21
CA PRO A 195 -4.15 9.47 16.39
C PRO A 195 -3.67 9.40 17.84
N VAL A 196 -3.34 8.19 18.30
CA VAL A 196 -2.88 7.96 19.69
C VAL A 196 -1.49 8.51 19.98
N ALA A 197 -0.69 8.77 18.94
CA ALA A 197 0.65 9.36 19.04
C ALA A 197 0.89 10.41 17.95
N ILE A 198 1.55 11.50 18.33
CA ILE A 198 1.92 12.64 17.48
C ILE A 198 3.35 13.04 17.85
N ASP A 199 4.20 13.21 16.83
CA ASP A 199 5.61 13.61 16.99
C ASP A 199 6.36 12.81 18.07
N GLY A 200 6.22 11.48 18.01
CA GLY A 200 6.85 10.57 18.96
C GLY A 200 6.33 10.66 20.40
N ALA A 201 5.28 11.42 20.69
CA ALA A 201 4.63 11.50 21.99
C ALA A 201 3.22 10.89 21.93
N LEU A 202 2.75 10.27 23.02
CA LEU A 202 1.36 9.89 23.16
C LEU A 202 0.51 11.16 23.25
N ALA A 203 -0.50 11.22 22.39
CA ALA A 203 -1.47 12.33 22.31
C ALA A 203 -2.75 12.05 23.10
N VAL A 204 -2.91 10.84 23.62
CA VAL A 204 -4.05 10.37 24.42
C VAL A 204 -3.57 9.81 25.75
N SER A 205 -4.47 9.63 26.72
CA SER A 205 -4.10 8.98 27.97
C SER A 205 -3.92 7.47 27.78
N TRP A 206 -3.19 6.81 28.70
CA TRP A 206 -3.10 5.34 28.70
C TRP A 206 -4.47 4.67 28.85
N ALA A 207 -5.43 5.32 29.53
CA ALA A 207 -6.78 4.77 29.67
C ALA A 207 -7.55 4.84 28.34
N ASP A 208 -7.43 5.94 27.60
CA ASP A 208 -8.05 6.05 26.27
C ASP A 208 -7.40 5.09 25.28
N LEU A 209 -6.08 4.88 25.36
CA LEU A 209 -5.37 3.90 24.53
C LEU A 209 -5.81 2.47 24.85
N GLU A 210 -6.02 2.14 26.13
CA GLU A 210 -6.57 0.85 26.57
C GLU A 210 -7.97 0.60 26.01
N GLU A 211 -8.87 1.58 26.13
CA GLU A 211 -10.24 1.51 25.61
C GLU A 211 -10.23 1.27 24.10
N ARG A 212 -9.50 2.08 23.33
CA ARG A 212 -9.41 1.93 21.87
C ARG A 212 -8.81 0.59 21.43
N LEU A 213 -7.84 0.08 22.17
CA LEU A 213 -7.20 -1.20 21.89
C LEU A 213 -8.19 -2.37 22.10
N LEU A 214 -8.98 -2.32 23.17
CA LEU A 214 -10.01 -3.32 23.46
C LEU A 214 -11.20 -3.23 22.50
N GLU A 215 -11.65 -2.02 22.15
CA GLU A 215 -12.68 -1.80 21.13
C GLU A 215 -12.26 -2.35 19.77
N LEU A 216 -10.99 -2.13 19.40
CA LEU A 216 -10.43 -2.64 18.15
C LEU A 216 -10.37 -4.18 18.15
N GLU A 217 -9.97 -4.79 19.26
CA GLU A 217 -9.99 -6.26 19.39
C GLU A 217 -11.40 -6.83 19.28
N ASP A 218 -12.37 -6.30 20.04
CA ASP A 218 -13.76 -6.75 20.00
C ASP A 218 -14.34 -6.67 18.58
N TYR A 219 -14.09 -5.56 17.88
CA TYR A 219 -14.48 -5.42 16.48
C TYR A 219 -13.82 -6.49 15.60
N MET A 220 -12.50 -6.70 15.75
CA MET A 220 -11.75 -7.66 14.94
C MET A 220 -12.21 -9.10 15.16
N GLU A 221 -12.56 -9.48 16.39
CA GLU A 221 -13.08 -10.81 16.71
C GLU A 221 -14.50 -11.01 16.17
N LYS A 222 -15.37 -10.02 16.41
CA LYS A 222 -16.77 -10.04 15.96
C LYS A 222 -16.90 -10.09 14.43
N HIS A 223 -15.95 -9.48 13.72
CA HIS A 223 -15.95 -9.37 12.26
C HIS A 223 -14.76 -10.10 11.63
N SER A 224 -14.36 -11.25 12.19
CA SER A 224 -13.24 -12.07 11.69
C SER A 224 -13.43 -12.58 10.25
N ASP A 225 -14.66 -12.58 9.72
CA ASP A 225 -14.99 -12.88 8.32
C ASP A 225 -14.78 -11.71 7.37
N PHE A 226 -14.53 -10.50 7.88
CA PHE A 226 -14.39 -9.30 7.09
C PHE A 226 -13.14 -9.36 6.19
N PRO A 227 -13.26 -9.15 4.86
CA PRO A 227 -12.12 -9.30 3.95
C PRO A 227 -10.91 -8.42 4.26
N LEU A 228 -11.16 -7.25 4.88
CA LEU A 228 -10.13 -6.29 5.25
C LEU A 228 -9.79 -6.33 6.75
N ILE A 229 -10.19 -7.37 7.50
CA ILE A 229 -9.92 -7.44 8.94
C ILE A 229 -8.42 -7.38 9.26
N GLU A 230 -7.60 -8.05 8.46
CA GLU A 230 -6.13 -8.02 8.56
C GLU A 230 -5.57 -6.62 8.32
N GLN A 231 -6.32 -5.72 7.66
CA GLN A 231 -5.89 -4.32 7.51
C GLN A 231 -5.93 -3.53 8.82
N LEU A 232 -6.57 -4.06 9.88
CA LEU A 232 -6.58 -3.45 11.19
C LEU A 232 -5.40 -3.91 12.08
N ASP A 233 -4.65 -4.94 11.67
CA ASP A 233 -3.49 -5.44 12.42
C ASP A 233 -2.43 -4.33 12.63
N SER A 234 -2.21 -3.47 11.63
CA SER A 234 -1.25 -2.37 11.77
C SER A 234 -1.64 -1.39 12.87
N ILE A 235 -2.93 -1.10 13.03
CA ILE A 235 -3.45 -0.24 14.10
C ILE A 235 -3.34 -0.97 15.44
N TYR A 236 -3.80 -2.23 15.51
CA TYR A 236 -3.81 -3.04 16.72
C TYR A 236 -2.41 -3.22 17.31
N TYR A 237 -1.46 -3.72 16.51
CA TYR A 237 -0.10 -3.96 17.01
C TYR A 237 0.64 -2.66 17.30
N ASN A 238 0.37 -1.57 16.59
CA ASN A 238 0.91 -0.27 16.96
C ASN A 238 0.37 0.21 18.32
N TYR A 239 -0.94 0.06 18.57
CA TYR A 239 -1.54 0.39 19.87
C TYR A 239 -0.95 -0.49 20.98
N MET A 240 -0.77 -1.80 20.73
CA MET A 240 -0.09 -2.69 21.68
C MET A 240 1.34 -2.22 22.00
N VAL A 241 2.15 -1.87 20.98
CA VAL A 241 3.51 -1.36 21.17
C VAL A 241 3.50 -0.11 22.03
N LEU A 242 2.63 0.85 21.69
CA LEU A 242 2.51 2.12 22.41
C LEU A 242 2.00 1.94 23.85
N TYR A 243 1.09 1.00 24.09
CA TYR A 243 0.55 0.73 25.41
C TYR A 243 1.62 0.12 26.34
N LEU A 244 2.44 -0.81 25.81
CA LEU A 244 3.46 -1.53 26.57
C LEU A 244 4.78 -0.75 26.74
N ALA A 245 5.22 -0.01 25.72
CA ALA A 245 6.52 0.68 25.71
C ALA A 245 6.42 2.20 25.77
N GLY A 246 5.25 2.78 25.49
CA GLY A 246 5.09 4.21 25.26
C GLY A 246 5.66 4.64 23.90
N ALA A 247 5.60 5.94 23.63
CA ALA A 247 6.27 6.55 22.49
C ALA A 247 7.61 7.17 22.91
N ASP A 248 8.49 7.51 21.96
CA ASP A 248 9.85 7.99 22.23
C ASP A 248 9.89 9.18 23.20
N ASN A 249 9.00 10.16 23.06
CA ASN A 249 8.90 11.35 23.91
C ASN A 249 8.03 11.13 25.15
N THR A 250 7.37 9.99 25.26
CA THR A 250 6.50 9.61 26.39
C THR A 250 6.68 8.13 26.74
N PRO A 251 7.91 7.69 27.10
CA PRO A 251 8.19 6.28 27.29
C PRO A 251 7.47 5.73 28.53
N ALA A 252 7.13 4.45 28.51
CA ALA A 252 6.59 3.71 29.65
C ALA A 252 7.62 3.48 30.78
N TYR A 253 8.90 3.74 30.48
CA TYR A 253 10.04 3.58 31.39
C TYR A 253 10.92 4.84 31.44
N SER A 254 11.78 4.93 32.45
CA SER A 254 12.80 5.98 32.57
C SER A 254 13.94 5.72 31.59
N TYR A 255 14.34 6.72 30.79
CA TYR A 255 15.50 6.56 29.89
C TYR A 255 16.80 6.32 30.64
N ASP A 256 17.00 6.96 31.79
CA ASP A 256 18.24 6.88 32.58
C ASP A 256 18.42 5.52 33.23
N THR A 257 17.34 5.01 33.85
CA THR A 257 17.40 3.78 34.67
C THR A 257 16.86 2.56 33.94
N LYS A 258 16.19 2.76 32.81
CA LYS A 258 15.39 1.75 32.10
C LYS A 258 14.28 1.11 32.94
N LYS A 259 14.04 1.57 34.17
CA LYS A 259 12.95 1.06 35.01
C LYS A 259 11.61 1.58 34.52
N TYR A 260 10.64 0.68 34.48
CA TYR A 260 9.26 1.03 34.19
C TYR A 260 8.68 2.02 35.22
N LYS A 261 7.82 2.92 34.75
CA LYS A 261 7.08 3.84 35.61
C LYS A 261 5.99 3.08 36.34
N ASP A 262 5.86 3.32 37.64
CA ASP A 262 4.90 2.60 38.49
C ASP A 262 3.46 2.83 38.04
N GLU A 263 3.10 4.04 37.59
CA GLU A 263 1.75 4.31 37.09
C GLU A 263 1.41 3.51 35.82
N VAL A 264 2.38 3.30 34.93
CA VAL A 264 2.17 2.54 33.69
C VAL A 264 2.08 1.04 33.98
N LEU A 265 2.98 0.50 34.81
CA LEU A 265 2.88 -0.89 35.25
C LEU A 265 1.56 -1.21 35.94
N LYS A 266 1.06 -0.26 36.74
CA LYS A 266 -0.23 -0.40 37.39
C LYS A 266 -1.34 -0.53 36.35
N LYS A 267 -1.35 0.30 35.29
CA LYS A 267 -2.32 0.21 34.21
C LYS A 267 -2.29 -1.11 33.46
N ILE A 268 -1.10 -1.55 33.03
CA ILE A 268 -0.97 -2.85 32.34
C ILE A 268 -1.48 -4.01 33.23
N ARG A 269 -1.19 -3.97 34.54
CA ARG A 269 -1.68 -4.98 35.50
C ARG A 269 -3.18 -4.88 35.79
N GLU A 270 -3.78 -3.70 35.67
CA GLU A 270 -5.23 -3.51 35.82
C GLU A 270 -5.95 -4.06 34.59
N MET A 271 -5.49 -3.70 33.38
CA MET A 271 -6.02 -4.20 32.11
C MET A 271 -6.00 -5.72 32.04
N THR A 272 -4.83 -6.32 32.30
CA THR A 272 -4.66 -7.79 32.25
C THR A 272 -5.56 -8.57 33.21
N LYS A 273 -6.00 -7.96 34.31
CA LYS A 273 -6.95 -8.56 35.26
C LYS A 273 -8.40 -8.29 34.92
N ALA A 274 -8.69 -7.12 34.35
CA ALA A 274 -10.04 -6.74 33.98
C ALA A 274 -10.53 -7.47 32.73
N HIS A 275 -9.59 -7.86 31.85
CA HIS A 275 -9.85 -8.41 30.52
C HIS A 275 -9.11 -9.74 30.30
N GLU A 276 -9.06 -10.61 31.31
CA GLU A 276 -8.29 -11.89 31.30
C GLU A 276 -8.65 -12.84 30.14
N ASP A 277 -9.77 -12.64 29.47
CA ASP A 277 -10.27 -13.43 28.33
C ASP A 277 -9.89 -12.85 26.95
N THR A 278 -9.18 -11.73 26.92
CA THR A 278 -8.77 -11.03 25.68
C THR A 278 -7.35 -11.39 25.26
N LYS A 279 -7.10 -11.45 23.95
CA LYS A 279 -5.77 -11.58 23.37
C LYS A 279 -4.86 -10.40 23.76
N THR A 280 -5.41 -9.20 23.89
CA THR A 280 -4.68 -8.02 24.39
C THR A 280 -4.11 -8.27 25.78
N ALA A 281 -4.91 -8.81 26.69
CA ALA A 281 -4.44 -9.17 28.03
C ALA A 281 -3.39 -10.27 28.00
N ASP A 282 -3.54 -11.29 27.15
CA ASP A 282 -2.53 -12.35 26.99
C ASP A 282 -1.17 -11.78 26.55
N ILE A 283 -1.14 -10.94 25.50
CA ILE A 283 0.11 -10.31 25.02
C ILE A 283 0.74 -9.44 26.13
N ALA A 284 -0.08 -8.69 26.86
CA ALA A 284 0.40 -7.86 27.96
C ALA A 284 0.93 -8.68 29.15
N ASN A 285 0.31 -9.81 29.46
CA ASN A 285 0.78 -10.75 30.49
C ASN A 285 2.13 -11.36 30.11
N ASP A 286 2.29 -11.80 28.86
CA ASP A 286 3.56 -12.31 28.33
C ASP A 286 4.67 -11.26 28.49
N PHE A 287 4.36 -10.00 28.15
CA PHE A 287 5.30 -8.90 28.31
C PHE A 287 5.64 -8.62 29.78
N LEU A 288 4.63 -8.61 30.67
CA LEU A 288 4.82 -8.44 32.12
C LEU A 288 5.74 -9.52 32.69
N ASP A 289 5.60 -10.77 32.25
CA ASP A 289 6.43 -11.89 32.69
C ASP A 289 7.88 -11.76 32.22
N ILE A 290 8.11 -11.20 31.02
CA ILE A 290 9.46 -10.86 30.53
C ILE A 290 10.09 -9.82 31.43
N ILE A 291 9.46 -8.65 31.60
CA ILE A 291 10.07 -7.55 32.35
C ILE A 291 10.18 -7.87 33.85
N LYS A 292 9.31 -8.71 34.41
CA LYS A 292 9.37 -9.13 35.82
C LYS A 292 10.64 -9.92 36.14
N LYS A 293 11.13 -10.76 35.22
CA LYS A 293 12.41 -11.48 35.38
C LYS A 293 13.59 -10.51 35.47
N ASP A 294 13.45 -9.36 34.84
CA ASP A 294 14.45 -8.29 34.80
C ASP A 294 14.13 -7.16 35.80
N ASN A 295 13.42 -7.46 36.89
CA ASN A 295 13.04 -6.50 37.94
C ASN A 295 12.32 -5.24 37.41
N TYR A 296 11.46 -5.43 36.41
CA TYR A 296 10.71 -4.38 35.71
C TYR A 296 11.61 -3.33 35.02
N THR A 297 12.75 -3.79 34.49
CA THR A 297 13.65 -2.99 33.66
C THR A 297 13.46 -3.34 32.18
N PHE A 298 13.43 -2.33 31.31
CA PHE A 298 13.40 -2.50 29.86
C PHE A 298 14.79 -2.94 29.36
N THR A 299 14.95 -4.24 29.16
CA THR A 299 16.18 -4.90 28.67
C THR A 299 16.07 -5.28 27.20
N ASN A 300 17.12 -5.89 26.65
CA ASN A 300 17.11 -6.44 25.29
C ASN A 300 15.96 -7.44 25.06
N ASN A 301 15.54 -8.20 26.08
CA ASN A 301 14.42 -9.15 25.95
C ASN A 301 13.09 -8.41 25.73
N ALA A 302 12.90 -7.31 26.46
CA ALA A 302 11.72 -6.45 26.30
C ALA A 302 11.75 -5.76 24.92
N GLU A 303 12.91 -5.26 24.50
CA GLU A 303 13.10 -4.66 23.18
C GLU A 303 12.81 -5.64 22.04
N GLU A 304 13.31 -6.88 22.13
CA GLU A 304 13.05 -7.93 21.15
C GLU A 304 11.54 -8.25 21.06
N PHE A 305 10.85 -8.35 22.20
CA PHE A 305 9.40 -8.56 22.20
C PHE A 305 8.65 -7.40 21.52
N ILE A 306 9.00 -6.16 21.84
CA ILE A 306 8.39 -4.97 21.23
C ILE A 306 8.70 -4.91 19.73
N ASN A 307 9.91 -5.26 19.31
CA ASN A 307 10.27 -5.30 17.90
C ASN A 307 9.46 -6.35 17.15
N ASN A 308 9.23 -7.53 17.73
CA ASN A 308 8.38 -8.56 17.13
C ASN A 308 6.93 -8.09 16.97
N LEU A 309 6.38 -7.33 17.92
CA LEU A 309 5.05 -6.70 17.75
C LEU A 309 5.08 -5.62 16.68
N ARG A 310 6.13 -4.80 16.65
CA ARG A 310 6.30 -3.73 15.68
C ARG A 310 6.41 -4.28 14.25
N GLU A 311 7.12 -5.38 14.04
CA GLU A 311 7.18 -6.07 12.74
C GLU A 311 5.79 -6.48 12.24
N LYS A 312 4.91 -6.95 13.14
CA LYS A 312 3.51 -7.26 12.76
C LYS A 312 2.73 -6.02 12.36
N SER A 313 3.03 -4.84 12.94
CA SER A 313 2.37 -3.60 12.52
C SER A 313 2.75 -3.15 11.10
N PHE A 314 3.88 -3.63 10.57
CA PHE A 314 4.37 -3.29 9.24
C PHE A 314 3.93 -4.28 8.16
N ASN A 315 3.46 -5.47 8.53
CA ASN A 315 3.08 -6.52 7.60
C ASN A 315 1.63 -6.37 7.10
N ASN A 316 1.24 -5.17 6.67
CA ASN A 316 -0.11 -4.87 6.24
C ASN A 316 -0.12 -4.21 4.85
N LYS A 317 0.16 -5.02 3.82
CA LYS A 317 0.06 -4.58 2.43
C LYS A 317 -1.41 -4.43 2.05
N MET A 318 -1.72 -3.39 1.27
CA MET A 318 -3.05 -3.26 0.69
C MET A 318 -3.35 -4.47 -0.20
N LYS A 319 -4.54 -5.05 -0.01
CA LYS A 319 -5.06 -6.15 -0.83
C LYS A 319 -5.81 -5.56 -2.00
N ASN A 320 -5.49 -6.02 -3.21
CA ASN A 320 -6.16 -5.57 -4.42
C ASN A 320 -7.46 -6.39 -4.65
N ILE A 321 -8.49 -6.20 -3.81
CA ILE A 321 -9.73 -6.97 -3.95
C ILE A 321 -10.52 -6.49 -5.16
N TYR A 322 -10.69 -5.17 -5.27
CA TYR A 322 -11.52 -4.54 -6.31
C TYR A 322 -10.70 -3.96 -7.46
N THR A 323 -9.40 -3.72 -7.26
CA THR A 323 -8.52 -3.08 -8.25
C THR A 323 -7.54 -4.04 -8.91
N LYS A 324 -7.56 -5.34 -8.57
CA LYS A 324 -6.68 -6.36 -9.21
C LYS A 324 -6.77 -6.33 -10.73
N ASP A 325 -7.95 -6.04 -11.27
CA ASP A 325 -8.20 -6.08 -12.72
C ASP A 325 -7.54 -4.93 -13.48
N ILE A 326 -7.08 -3.89 -12.79
CA ILE A 326 -6.16 -2.90 -13.36
C ILE A 326 -4.86 -3.58 -13.81
N PHE A 327 -4.38 -4.59 -13.07
CA PHE A 327 -3.10 -5.26 -13.31
C PHE A 327 -3.23 -6.61 -14.02
N THR A 328 -4.30 -7.38 -13.79
CA THR A 328 -4.48 -8.66 -14.50
C THR A 328 -4.64 -8.44 -16.00
N LYS A 329 -5.22 -7.30 -16.42
CA LYS A 329 -5.25 -6.84 -17.82
C LYS A 329 -3.87 -6.65 -18.45
N LEU A 330 -2.80 -6.48 -17.65
CA LEU A 330 -1.43 -6.38 -18.16
C LEU A 330 -0.80 -7.74 -18.45
N LEU A 331 -1.40 -8.84 -18.01
CA LEU A 331 -0.80 -10.18 -18.04
C LEU A 331 -1.68 -11.17 -18.83
N PRO A 332 -1.13 -12.32 -19.28
CA PRO A 332 -1.94 -13.35 -19.92
C PRO A 332 -3.02 -13.92 -19.01
N GLU A 333 -4.22 -14.09 -19.55
CA GLU A 333 -5.42 -14.48 -18.79
C GLU A 333 -5.39 -15.90 -18.19
N LYS A 334 -4.58 -16.82 -18.72
CA LYS A 334 -4.57 -18.23 -18.27
C LYS A 334 -3.20 -18.91 -18.40
N PRO A 335 -2.96 -20.00 -17.65
CA PRO A 335 -1.78 -20.84 -17.82
C PRO A 335 -1.57 -21.35 -19.26
N GLY A 336 -0.31 -21.58 -19.61
CA GLY A 336 0.12 -22.09 -20.92
C GLY A 336 0.62 -21.03 -21.89
N TYR A 337 0.53 -19.74 -21.55
CA TYR A 337 1.16 -18.68 -22.33
C TYR A 337 2.68 -18.86 -22.33
N ARG A 338 3.33 -18.66 -23.50
CA ARG A 338 4.79 -18.69 -23.64
C ARG A 338 5.31 -17.35 -24.12
N TRP A 339 6.38 -16.88 -23.50
CA TRP A 339 7.15 -15.75 -23.99
C TRP A 339 8.47 -16.25 -24.56
N LEU A 340 8.83 -15.81 -25.76
CA LEU A 340 10.13 -16.08 -26.36
C LEU A 340 10.81 -14.74 -26.65
N TYR A 341 11.92 -14.48 -25.96
CA TYR A 341 12.68 -13.23 -26.10
C TYR A 341 13.98 -13.45 -26.83
N HIS A 342 14.41 -12.42 -27.54
CA HIS A 342 15.72 -12.32 -28.18
C HIS A 342 16.31 -10.94 -27.89
N GLY A 343 17.63 -10.84 -27.82
CA GLY A 343 18.30 -9.62 -27.40
C GLY A 343 19.76 -9.51 -27.80
N PHE A 344 20.46 -8.62 -27.12
CA PHE A 344 21.86 -8.30 -27.36
C PHE A 344 22.78 -9.55 -27.34
N ALA A 345 23.78 -9.59 -28.22
CA ALA A 345 24.79 -10.65 -28.28
C ALA A 345 24.23 -12.09 -28.28
N GLU A 346 23.24 -12.35 -29.16
CA GLU A 346 22.59 -13.66 -29.32
C GLU A 346 21.83 -14.14 -28.06
N TYR A 347 21.61 -13.24 -27.09
CA TYR A 347 20.82 -13.55 -25.92
C TYR A 347 19.40 -13.97 -26.31
N SER A 348 18.94 -15.05 -25.68
CA SER A 348 17.55 -15.48 -25.74
C SER A 348 17.15 -16.09 -24.42
N HIS A 349 15.85 -16.01 -24.11
CA HIS A 349 15.26 -16.82 -23.05
C HIS A 349 13.81 -17.11 -23.41
N GLU A 350 13.31 -18.23 -22.92
CA GLU A 350 11.89 -18.55 -22.99
C GLU A 350 11.30 -18.64 -21.59
N MET A 351 10.04 -18.24 -21.48
CA MET A 351 9.25 -18.34 -20.25
C MET A 351 7.91 -18.99 -20.54
N LYS A 352 7.33 -19.66 -19.55
CA LYS A 352 6.01 -20.27 -19.60
C LYS A 352 5.24 -19.93 -18.33
N LEU A 353 4.01 -19.45 -18.50
CA LEU A 353 3.05 -19.29 -17.40
C LEU A 353 2.51 -20.66 -17.01
N ASN A 354 2.83 -21.11 -15.80
CA ASN A 354 2.43 -22.43 -15.31
C ASN A 354 1.13 -22.39 -14.53
N ASP A 355 0.93 -21.34 -13.72
CA ASP A 355 -0.23 -21.25 -12.84
C ASP A 355 -0.59 -19.79 -12.51
N ILE A 356 -1.86 -19.57 -12.18
CA ILE A 356 -2.39 -18.31 -11.66
C ILE A 356 -3.20 -18.63 -10.41
N VAL A 357 -2.76 -18.10 -9.26
CA VAL A 357 -3.42 -18.32 -7.97
C VAL A 357 -3.96 -16.99 -7.46
N THR A 358 -5.20 -16.97 -6.99
CA THR A 358 -5.77 -15.82 -6.28
C THR A 358 -6.17 -16.25 -4.88
N ASP A 359 -5.62 -15.57 -3.88
CA ASP A 359 -5.96 -15.78 -2.47
C ASP A 359 -6.10 -14.41 -1.78
N LYS A 360 -7.25 -14.18 -1.13
CA LYS A 360 -7.57 -12.95 -0.38
C LYS A 360 -7.15 -11.63 -1.07
N GLY A 361 -7.39 -11.50 -2.38
CA GLY A 361 -7.06 -10.29 -3.15
C GLY A 361 -5.60 -10.18 -3.61
N VAL A 362 -4.75 -11.16 -3.30
CA VAL A 362 -3.40 -11.29 -3.86
C VAL A 362 -3.44 -12.26 -5.03
N VAL A 363 -3.11 -11.77 -6.22
CA VAL A 363 -3.01 -12.59 -7.44
C VAL A 363 -1.55 -12.89 -7.72
N LYS A 364 -1.20 -14.15 -7.93
CA LYS A 364 0.16 -14.61 -8.23
C LYS A 364 0.21 -15.41 -9.52
N TYR A 365 1.16 -15.06 -10.39
CA TYR A 365 1.47 -15.76 -11.63
C TYR A 365 2.79 -16.49 -11.46
N PHE A 366 2.78 -17.80 -11.60
CA PHE A 366 3.96 -18.65 -11.45
C PHE A 366 4.54 -18.98 -12.82
N ILE A 367 5.76 -18.54 -13.05
CA ILE A 367 6.43 -18.60 -14.36
C ILE A 367 7.75 -19.34 -14.20
N THR A 368 8.03 -20.27 -15.11
CA THR A 368 9.35 -20.89 -15.24
C THR A 368 9.89 -20.65 -16.62
N GLY A 369 11.19 -20.71 -16.78
CA GLY A 369 11.83 -20.50 -18.07
C GLY A 369 13.28 -20.93 -18.07
N ASP A 370 13.93 -20.71 -19.21
CA ASP A 370 15.34 -21.02 -19.42
C ASP A 370 15.98 -19.95 -20.30
N VAL A 371 17.19 -19.54 -19.93
CA VAL A 371 18.08 -18.75 -20.78
C VAL A 371 18.71 -19.68 -21.83
N GLY A 372 18.70 -19.28 -23.10
CA GLY A 372 19.40 -20.04 -24.15
C GLY A 372 20.91 -20.07 -23.89
N ASP A 373 21.57 -21.20 -24.15
CA ASP A 373 23.04 -21.30 -24.10
C ASP A 373 23.64 -20.90 -25.47
N PRO A 374 24.19 -19.68 -25.61
CA PRO A 374 24.77 -19.22 -26.88
C PRO A 374 26.09 -19.94 -27.21
N SER A 375 26.66 -20.70 -26.26
CA SER A 375 27.94 -21.39 -26.45
C SER A 375 27.82 -22.75 -27.13
N ASP A 376 26.63 -23.16 -27.56
CA ASP A 376 26.35 -24.48 -28.13
C ASP A 376 26.88 -25.64 -27.23
N GLY A 377 26.79 -25.45 -25.91
CA GLY A 377 27.24 -26.42 -24.90
C GLY A 377 28.72 -26.33 -24.51
N GLU A 378 29.48 -25.38 -25.04
CA GLU A 378 30.88 -25.16 -24.66
C GLU A 378 31.04 -24.61 -23.23
N SER A 379 29.98 -24.07 -22.64
CA SER A 379 29.94 -23.53 -21.27
C SER A 379 30.28 -24.56 -20.18
N ARG A 380 30.00 -25.86 -20.44
CA ARG A 380 30.09 -26.98 -19.48
C ARG A 380 29.28 -26.78 -18.19
N LEU A 381 28.34 -25.85 -18.19
CA LEU A 381 27.45 -25.61 -17.06
C LEU A 381 26.31 -26.63 -17.06
N SER A 382 25.78 -26.96 -15.88
CA SER A 382 24.57 -27.79 -15.81
C SER A 382 23.35 -26.99 -16.31
N PRO A 383 22.32 -27.65 -16.88
CA PRO A 383 21.09 -26.99 -17.32
C PRO A 383 20.48 -26.06 -16.26
N GLU A 384 20.53 -26.46 -14.98
CA GLU A 384 20.06 -25.68 -13.82
C GLU A 384 20.71 -24.28 -13.67
N HIS A 385 21.81 -24.01 -14.37
CA HIS A 385 22.41 -22.67 -14.40
C HIS A 385 21.67 -21.69 -15.29
N PHE A 386 20.79 -22.18 -16.17
CA PHE A 386 20.03 -21.40 -17.12
C PHE A 386 18.57 -21.23 -16.73
N ASN A 387 18.10 -21.98 -15.72
CA ASN A 387 16.74 -21.89 -15.21
C ASN A 387 16.38 -20.48 -14.75
N ILE A 388 15.13 -20.13 -14.99
CA ILE A 388 14.46 -18.91 -14.54
C ILE A 388 13.22 -19.35 -13.76
N ASP A 389 13.09 -18.85 -12.53
CA ASP A 389 11.85 -18.90 -11.78
C ASP A 389 11.37 -17.46 -11.52
N ILE A 390 10.16 -17.13 -11.94
CA ILE A 390 9.55 -15.81 -11.73
C ILE A 390 8.18 -15.97 -11.09
N VAL A 391 7.90 -15.11 -10.12
CA VAL A 391 6.56 -14.87 -9.59
C VAL A 391 6.21 -13.42 -9.83
N TYR A 392 5.14 -13.18 -10.60
CA TYR A 392 4.48 -11.88 -10.57
C TYR A 392 3.40 -11.89 -9.50
N SER A 393 3.36 -10.86 -8.67
CA SER A 393 2.31 -10.66 -7.66
C SER A 393 1.64 -9.31 -7.85
N ILE A 394 0.31 -9.30 -7.78
CA ILE A 394 -0.51 -8.09 -7.70
C ILE A 394 -0.86 -7.89 -6.23
N GLU A 395 -0.21 -6.89 -5.63
CA GLU A 395 -0.40 -6.48 -4.24
C GLU A 395 0.02 -5.02 -4.09
N ASP A 396 -0.51 -4.31 -3.09
CA ASP A 396 -0.13 -2.95 -2.75
C ASP A 396 -0.29 -1.92 -3.90
N GLY A 397 -1.23 -2.15 -4.81
CA GLY A 397 -1.45 -1.24 -5.95
C GLY A 397 -0.32 -1.26 -6.97
N ALA A 398 0.41 -2.36 -7.07
CA ALA A 398 1.47 -2.56 -8.06
C ALA A 398 1.48 -3.98 -8.63
N LEU A 399 2.08 -4.11 -9.81
CA LEU A 399 2.54 -5.39 -10.35
C LEU A 399 4.01 -5.57 -9.95
N ILE A 400 4.31 -6.60 -9.15
CA ILE A 400 5.63 -6.84 -8.58
C ILE A 400 6.25 -8.10 -9.16
N GLN A 401 7.50 -8.04 -9.59
CA GLN A 401 8.30 -9.17 -10.01
C GLN A 401 9.19 -9.66 -8.87
N ARG A 402 9.15 -10.97 -8.62
CA ARG A 402 10.18 -11.69 -7.86
C ARG A 402 10.82 -12.73 -8.75
N LYS A 403 12.14 -12.77 -8.82
CA LYS A 403 12.85 -13.74 -9.67
C LYS A 403 13.96 -14.46 -8.91
N ASN A 404 14.24 -15.66 -9.38
CA ASN A 404 15.42 -16.44 -9.04
C ASN A 404 16.04 -16.93 -10.36
N GLU A 405 17.22 -16.43 -10.65
CA GLU A 405 17.96 -16.69 -11.89
C GLU A 405 19.46 -16.51 -11.66
N LYS A 406 20.29 -17.01 -12.58
CA LYS A 406 21.75 -16.86 -12.51
C LYS A 406 22.38 -16.21 -13.75
N ARG A 407 21.64 -16.08 -14.85
CA ARG A 407 22.16 -15.80 -16.20
C ARG A 407 21.23 -14.92 -17.04
N MET A 408 20.09 -14.50 -16.51
CA MET A 408 19.12 -13.68 -17.23
C MET A 408 19.70 -12.28 -17.47
N MET A 409 19.54 -11.77 -18.69
CA MET A 409 19.89 -10.40 -19.05
C MET A 409 18.78 -9.43 -18.60
N ASP A 410 18.38 -9.52 -17.34
CA ASP A 410 17.33 -8.70 -16.74
C ASP A 410 17.93 -7.80 -15.65
N SER A 411 17.07 -7.20 -14.82
CA SER A 411 17.50 -6.33 -13.73
C SER A 411 18.45 -7.02 -12.75
N GLU A 412 19.35 -6.26 -12.12
CA GLU A 412 20.17 -6.78 -11.03
C GLU A 412 19.36 -7.05 -9.75
N PHE A 413 18.12 -6.56 -9.69
CA PHE A 413 17.23 -6.74 -8.54
C PHE A 413 16.33 -7.97 -8.72
N ASP A 414 16.28 -8.78 -7.66
CA ASP A 414 15.43 -9.97 -7.60
C ASP A 414 13.99 -9.66 -7.20
N ASN A 415 13.73 -8.49 -6.61
CA ASN A 415 12.41 -8.01 -6.27
C ASN A 415 12.27 -6.56 -6.77
N LEU A 416 11.28 -6.32 -7.64
CA LEU A 416 11.08 -5.03 -8.29
C LEU A 416 9.60 -4.80 -8.58
N GLU A 417 9.08 -3.62 -8.27
CA GLU A 417 7.79 -3.18 -8.77
C GLU A 417 7.93 -2.82 -10.25
N LEU A 418 7.23 -3.54 -11.13
CA LEU A 418 7.27 -3.35 -12.58
C LEU A 418 6.45 -2.14 -13.04
N ILE A 419 5.32 -1.90 -12.38
CA ILE A 419 4.43 -0.77 -12.68
C ILE A 419 3.46 -0.57 -11.51
N ARG A 420 3.11 0.68 -11.24
CA ARG A 420 2.25 1.09 -10.12
C ARG A 420 1.05 1.89 -10.62
N ALA A 421 -0.13 1.62 -10.06
CA ALA A 421 -1.32 2.41 -10.34
C ALA A 421 -1.26 3.80 -9.66
N PRO A 422 -1.96 4.82 -10.19
CA PRO A 422 -2.76 4.80 -11.41
C PRO A 422 -1.90 4.64 -12.68
N LEU A 423 -2.39 3.84 -13.63
CA LEU A 423 -1.69 3.54 -14.90
C LEU A 423 -1.82 4.72 -15.88
N THR A 424 -1.29 5.87 -15.48
CA THR A 424 -1.38 7.15 -16.22
C THR A 424 0.01 7.71 -16.46
N LYS A 425 0.21 8.34 -17.63
CA LYS A 425 1.48 8.97 -18.00
C LYS A 425 1.89 10.03 -16.97
N GLY A 426 3.16 10.01 -16.58
CA GLY A 426 3.74 10.87 -15.56
C GLY A 426 3.37 10.48 -14.11
N ASN A 427 2.78 9.28 -13.90
CA ASN A 427 2.76 8.69 -12.57
C ASN A 427 4.18 8.30 -12.17
N LYS A 428 4.59 8.66 -10.95
CA LYS A 428 5.93 8.51 -10.42
C LYS A 428 5.87 7.88 -9.05
N TRP A 429 6.83 7.01 -8.75
CA TRP A 429 6.98 6.41 -7.43
C TRP A 429 8.44 6.06 -7.15
N GLY A 430 8.78 5.93 -5.88
CA GLY A 430 10.08 5.39 -5.47
C GLY A 430 9.93 3.99 -4.91
N GLN A 431 10.97 3.17 -5.04
CA GLN A 431 11.02 1.84 -4.45
C GLN A 431 12.40 1.54 -3.85
N GLY A 432 12.39 0.98 -2.65
CA GLY A 432 13.58 0.43 -2.01
C GLY A 432 13.82 -1.01 -2.47
N VAL A 433 15.02 -1.30 -2.98
CA VAL A 433 15.40 -2.63 -3.46
C VAL A 433 16.73 -3.05 -2.86
N ILE A 434 17.00 -4.36 -2.90
CA ILE A 434 18.27 -4.93 -2.44
C ILE A 434 18.96 -5.56 -3.64
N ASP A 435 20.20 -5.16 -3.90
CA ASP A 435 21.01 -5.73 -4.98
C ASP A 435 21.55 -7.12 -4.64
N LYS A 436 22.23 -7.75 -5.60
CA LYS A 436 22.85 -9.08 -5.42
C LYS A 436 23.96 -9.11 -4.35
N LEU A 437 24.47 -7.95 -3.91
CA LEU A 437 25.47 -7.83 -2.85
C LEU A 437 24.83 -7.66 -1.46
N GLY A 438 23.50 -7.51 -1.40
CA GLY A 438 22.77 -7.27 -0.17
C GLY A 438 22.74 -5.79 0.24
N GLU A 439 23.10 -4.87 -0.66
CA GLU A 439 23.07 -3.44 -0.41
C GLU A 439 21.71 -2.85 -0.77
N TYR A 440 21.22 -1.94 0.06
CA TYR A 440 19.96 -1.23 -0.15
C TYR A 440 20.15 -0.11 -1.18
N ARG A 441 19.21 0.00 -2.12
CA ARG A 441 19.19 1.01 -3.18
C ARG A 441 17.79 1.60 -3.27
N TYR A 442 17.70 2.87 -3.68
CA TYR A 442 16.43 3.55 -3.87
C TYR A 442 16.28 3.97 -5.33
N ILE A 443 15.24 3.49 -6.00
CA ILE A 443 15.00 3.70 -7.42
C ILE A 443 13.79 4.59 -7.60
N ASN A 444 13.95 5.63 -8.41
CA ASN A 444 12.86 6.48 -8.87
C ASN A 444 12.29 5.91 -10.17
N CYS A 445 10.97 5.78 -10.24
CA CYS A 445 10.26 5.16 -11.34
C CYS A 445 9.23 6.12 -11.93
N GLU A 446 8.99 6.04 -13.23
CA GLU A 446 7.98 6.84 -13.92
C GLU A 446 7.33 6.07 -15.08
N ILE A 447 6.00 6.19 -15.23
CA ILE A 447 5.32 5.84 -16.48
C ILE A 447 5.54 6.98 -17.48
N THR A 448 6.58 6.90 -18.29
CA THR A 448 7.01 7.98 -19.20
C THR A 448 6.17 8.06 -20.46
N ASP A 449 5.56 6.95 -20.88
CA ASP A 449 4.73 6.91 -22.08
C ASP A 449 3.63 5.84 -22.02
N ILE A 450 2.54 6.10 -22.75
CA ILE A 450 1.45 5.15 -22.96
C ILE A 450 1.05 5.26 -24.43
N ASN A 451 1.28 4.19 -25.19
CA ASN A 451 0.85 4.07 -26.58
C ASN A 451 -0.26 3.04 -26.70
N GLU A 452 -1.10 3.15 -27.73
CA GLU A 452 -2.12 2.15 -28.03
C GLU A 452 -1.89 1.57 -29.42
N VAL A 453 -1.75 0.26 -29.50
CA VAL A 453 -1.50 -0.47 -30.75
C VAL A 453 -2.53 -1.58 -30.87
N ALA A 454 -3.38 -1.51 -31.89
CA ALA A 454 -4.45 -2.49 -32.14
C ALA A 454 -5.42 -2.71 -30.95
N GLY A 455 -5.69 -1.65 -30.17
CA GLY A 455 -6.61 -1.69 -29.03
C GLY A 455 -5.97 -2.13 -27.71
N ALA A 456 -4.68 -2.48 -27.70
CA ALA A 456 -3.92 -2.79 -26.48
C ALA A 456 -2.98 -1.63 -26.13
N LYS A 457 -2.98 -1.20 -24.87
CA LYS A 457 -2.03 -0.21 -24.37
C LYS A 457 -0.67 -0.82 -24.12
N VAL A 458 0.37 -0.04 -24.39
CA VAL A 458 1.77 -0.33 -24.09
C VAL A 458 2.29 0.78 -23.21
N TYR A 459 2.67 0.43 -21.98
CA TYR A 459 3.22 1.32 -20.97
C TYR A 459 4.74 1.28 -21.03
N THR A 460 5.37 2.44 -21.19
CA THR A 460 6.82 2.60 -21.03
C THR A 460 7.09 3.05 -19.61
N VAL A 461 7.83 2.24 -18.86
CA VAL A 461 8.22 2.50 -17.48
C VAL A 461 9.73 2.67 -17.42
N GLU A 462 10.18 3.76 -16.81
CA GLU A 462 11.58 4.11 -16.62
C GLU A 462 11.96 3.97 -15.14
N TYR A 463 13.19 3.50 -14.90
CA TYR A 463 13.77 3.27 -13.58
C TYR A 463 15.14 3.95 -13.52
N ARG A 464 15.35 4.83 -12.54
CA ARG A 464 16.57 5.64 -12.44
C ARG A 464 17.06 5.78 -11.01
N GLU A 465 18.38 5.91 -10.89
CA GLU A 465 19.07 6.37 -9.69
C GLU A 465 20.12 7.43 -10.07
N ASP A 466 20.44 8.33 -9.14
CA ASP A 466 21.46 9.36 -9.31
C ASP A 466 22.87 8.79 -9.57
N SER A 467 23.11 7.51 -9.22
CA SER A 467 24.36 6.80 -9.48
C SER A 467 24.64 6.57 -10.98
N GLY A 468 23.63 6.75 -11.83
CA GLY A 468 23.67 6.41 -13.25
C GLY A 468 22.97 5.09 -13.60
N TYR A 469 22.44 4.36 -12.62
CA TYR A 469 21.58 3.20 -12.88
C TYR A 469 20.36 3.61 -13.71
N TYR A 470 20.05 2.79 -14.71
CA TYR A 470 19.01 3.06 -15.67
C TYR A 470 18.45 1.78 -16.30
N GLU A 471 17.12 1.63 -16.24
CA GLU A 471 16.37 0.62 -16.97
C GLU A 471 15.09 1.20 -17.59
N ILE A 472 14.65 0.61 -18.70
CA ILE A 472 13.33 0.84 -19.30
C ILE A 472 12.63 -0.50 -19.51
N ARG A 473 11.33 -0.54 -19.22
CA ARG A 473 10.44 -1.64 -19.62
C ARG A 473 9.31 -1.12 -20.49
N MET A 474 8.91 -1.92 -21.46
CA MET A 474 7.63 -1.78 -22.14
C MET A 474 6.72 -2.93 -21.71
N ILE A 475 5.52 -2.60 -21.25
CA ILE A 475 4.52 -3.55 -20.74
C ILE A 475 3.25 -3.43 -21.58
N GLU A 476 2.87 -4.48 -22.30
CA GLU A 476 1.69 -4.52 -23.19
C GLU A 476 0.52 -5.23 -22.49
N GLU A 477 -0.69 -4.66 -22.59
CA GLU A 477 -1.93 -5.29 -22.14
C GLU A 477 -2.11 -6.70 -22.73
N GLY A 478 -2.49 -7.66 -21.89
CA GLY A 478 -2.67 -9.07 -22.23
C GLY A 478 -1.38 -9.86 -22.46
N VAL A 479 -0.21 -9.22 -22.41
CA VAL A 479 1.09 -9.85 -22.71
C VAL A 479 2.08 -9.75 -21.56
N GLY A 480 2.20 -8.60 -20.91
CA GLY A 480 3.20 -8.33 -19.88
C GLY A 480 4.43 -7.63 -20.47
N VAL A 481 5.62 -7.92 -19.94
CA VAL A 481 6.87 -7.28 -20.41
C VAL A 481 7.16 -7.69 -21.86
N VAL A 482 7.19 -6.72 -22.78
CA VAL A 482 7.50 -6.94 -24.20
C VAL A 482 8.88 -6.43 -24.61
N SER A 483 9.46 -5.54 -23.83
CA SER A 483 10.83 -5.05 -24.02
C SER A 483 11.46 -4.68 -22.69
N PHE A 484 12.77 -4.89 -22.60
CA PHE A 484 13.62 -4.46 -21.51
C PHE A 484 14.92 -3.89 -22.07
N THR A 485 15.32 -2.72 -21.55
CA THR A 485 16.59 -2.07 -21.86
C THR A 485 17.27 -1.65 -20.57
N LYS A 486 18.60 -1.79 -20.47
CA LYS A 486 19.42 -1.25 -19.39
C LYS A 486 20.74 -0.70 -19.89
N LEU A 487 21.34 0.18 -19.10
CA LEU A 487 22.71 0.64 -19.35
C LEU A 487 23.72 -0.46 -18.99
N TRP A 488 24.62 -0.79 -19.93
CA TRP A 488 25.79 -1.61 -19.67
C TRP A 488 27.02 -0.72 -19.52
N GLN A 489 27.57 -0.67 -18.32
CA GLN A 489 28.79 0.08 -18.02
C GLN A 489 30.00 -0.81 -18.19
N SER A 490 30.94 -0.40 -19.03
CA SER A 490 32.17 -1.14 -19.31
C SER A 490 33.38 -0.21 -19.37
N GLY A 491 34.59 -0.77 -19.27
CA GLY A 491 35.83 0.01 -19.42
C GLY A 491 35.99 0.66 -20.81
N GLU A 492 35.19 0.25 -21.80
CA GLU A 492 35.18 0.78 -23.18
C GLU A 492 34.09 1.85 -23.40
N GLY A 493 33.28 2.14 -22.38
CA GLY A 493 32.18 3.09 -22.43
C GLY A 493 30.83 2.45 -22.10
N ASP A 494 29.83 3.33 -22.00
CA ASP A 494 28.46 2.96 -21.63
C ASP A 494 27.60 2.84 -22.88
N PHE A 495 26.84 1.76 -23.01
CA PHE A 495 25.87 1.56 -24.09
C PHE A 495 24.66 0.76 -23.61
N GLU A 496 23.54 0.87 -24.33
CA GLU A 496 22.31 0.17 -23.98
C GLU A 496 22.34 -1.28 -24.48
N ILE A 497 21.90 -2.20 -23.61
CA ILE A 497 21.63 -3.59 -23.94
C ILE A 497 20.20 -3.94 -23.54
N GLY A 498 19.63 -4.98 -24.14
CA GLY A 498 18.25 -5.34 -23.86
C GLY A 498 17.78 -6.57 -24.60
N TYR A 499 16.51 -6.90 -24.39
CA TYR A 499 15.79 -7.95 -25.08
C TYR A 499 14.37 -7.50 -25.42
N SER A 500 13.82 -8.11 -26.47
CA SER A 500 12.47 -7.86 -26.97
C SER A 500 11.73 -9.17 -27.21
N LEU A 501 10.40 -9.13 -27.07
CA LEU A 501 9.54 -10.27 -27.31
C LEU A 501 9.48 -10.58 -28.81
N GLY A 502 9.74 -11.84 -29.17
CA GLY A 502 9.40 -12.39 -30.48
C GLY A 502 7.89 -12.65 -30.55
N LYS A 503 7.11 -11.62 -30.92
CA LYS A 503 5.64 -11.63 -30.85
C LYS A 503 5.03 -12.75 -31.70
N GLU A 504 5.62 -13.05 -32.84
CA GLU A 504 5.19 -14.11 -33.76
C GLU A 504 5.44 -15.54 -33.24
N PHE A 505 6.30 -15.71 -32.24
CA PHE A 505 6.61 -17.01 -31.64
C PHE A 505 6.05 -17.18 -30.22
N SER A 506 5.58 -16.08 -29.64
CA SER A 506 5.01 -16.01 -28.29
C SER A 506 3.49 -16.17 -28.33
N GLY A 507 2.89 -16.52 -27.20
CA GLY A 507 1.45 -16.70 -27.07
C GLY A 507 1.05 -18.09 -26.58
N TYR A 508 -0.25 -18.38 -26.72
CA TYR A 508 -0.80 -19.70 -26.46
C TYR A 508 -0.53 -20.60 -27.66
N LYS A 509 0.04 -21.79 -27.42
CA LYS A 509 0.11 -22.81 -28.47
C LYS A 509 -1.31 -23.28 -28.79
N GLU A 510 -1.74 -23.13 -30.04
CA GLU A 510 -2.95 -23.79 -30.54
C GLU A 510 -2.71 -25.30 -30.61
N GLY A 511 -3.46 -26.08 -29.83
CA GLY A 511 -3.56 -27.53 -29.95
C GLY A 511 -2.32 -28.34 -29.54
N LEU A 512 -2.34 -28.84 -28.30
CA LEU A 512 -1.80 -30.16 -27.94
C LEU A 512 -2.79 -30.88 -27.03
#